data_AF-A0A8K0G7J9-F1
#
_entry.id   AF-A0A8K0G7J9-F1
#
_cell.length_a   1.000
_cell.length_b   1.000
_cell.length_c   1.000
_cell.angle_alpha   90.00
_cell.angle_beta   90.00
_cell.angle_gamma   90.00
#
_symmetry.space_group_name_H-M   'P 1'
#
loop_
_entity.id
_entity.type
_entity.pdbx_description
1 polymer ?
#
loop_
_entity_poly.entity_id
_entity_poly.type
_entity_poly.pdbx_seq_one_letter_code
_entity_poly.pdbx_strand_id
1 'polypeptide(L)'
;MRPNYRFTTTKIGKAISFKLFTLPETQPPQLPSSTPKRSEQKKRGRPRRLFEKSSQRSKQRHVKPIVSGLSSEKLFLAAESTLLKSGKRTTAQVVKLAIQSSKEIKCKHISICTILNGKIVNILTATSSSQAYNVYKATPKDLNDLEKQKD
;
A
#
# COMPACT_ATOMS: atom_id res chain seq x y z
N MET A 1 -2.26 17.92 -31.49
CA MET A 1 -1.15 16.93 -31.53
C MET A 1 -0.57 16.73 -30.13
N ARG A 2 -0.55 15.50 -29.58
CA ARG A 2 0.06 15.19 -28.28
C ARG A 2 1.38 14.43 -28.51
N PRO A 3 2.49 14.75 -27.83
CA PRO A 3 3.71 13.97 -27.97
C PRO A 3 3.58 12.64 -27.23
N ASN A 4 3.76 11.55 -27.97
CA ASN A 4 3.84 10.19 -27.45
C ASN A 4 5.30 9.87 -27.11
N TYR A 5 5.62 9.72 -25.83
CA TYR A 5 6.93 9.21 -25.42
C TYR A 5 6.87 7.69 -25.26
N ARG A 6 7.58 6.99 -26.15
CA ARG A 6 7.73 5.53 -26.15
C ARG A 6 9.08 5.18 -25.52
N PHE A 7 9.07 4.46 -24.40
CA PHE A 7 10.27 3.86 -23.82
C PHE A 7 10.36 2.41 -24.29
N THR A 8 11.45 2.06 -24.97
CA THR A 8 11.78 0.68 -25.34
C THR A 8 12.57 0.03 -24.21
N THR A 9 12.15 -1.16 -23.78
CA THR A 9 12.90 -1.99 -22.84
C THR A 9 13.55 -3.14 -23.58
N THR A 10 14.87 -3.22 -23.51
CA THR A 10 15.69 -4.29 -24.09
C THR A 10 15.56 -5.55 -23.23
N LYS A 11 15.08 -6.64 -23.82
CA LYS A 11 15.07 -7.97 -23.19
C LYS A 11 16.49 -8.53 -23.19
N ILE A 12 17.09 -8.68 -22.00
CA ILE A 12 18.30 -9.51 -21.81
C ILE A 12 17.83 -10.85 -21.25
N GLY A 13 17.79 -11.85 -22.13
CA GLY A 13 17.54 -13.24 -21.75
C GLY A 13 18.78 -13.87 -21.14
N LYS A 14 18.68 -14.33 -19.89
CA LYS A 14 19.54 -15.36 -19.32
C LYS A 14 18.65 -16.40 -18.66
N ALA A 15 18.78 -17.65 -19.10
CA ALA A 15 18.12 -18.79 -18.51
C ALA A 15 18.62 -18.99 -17.08
N ILE A 16 17.71 -18.95 -16.12
CA ILE A 16 18.00 -19.25 -14.72
C ILE A 16 17.58 -20.69 -14.48
N SER A 17 18.57 -21.56 -14.27
CA SER A 17 18.35 -22.93 -13.80
C SER A 17 18.03 -22.86 -12.30
N PHE A 18 16.84 -23.34 -11.92
CA PHE A 18 16.43 -23.44 -10.52
C PHE A 18 16.72 -24.86 -10.02
N LYS A 19 17.71 -25.01 -9.14
CA LYS A 19 17.87 -26.23 -8.35
C LYS A 19 16.74 -26.30 -7.33
N LEU A 20 15.97 -27.38 -7.40
CA LEU A 20 14.90 -27.70 -6.47
C LEU A 20 15.51 -28.02 -5.10
N PHE A 21 15.38 -27.12 -4.15
CA PHE A 21 15.75 -27.37 -2.75
C PHE A 21 14.56 -28.02 -2.05
N THR A 22 14.73 -29.28 -1.65
CA THR A 22 13.80 -29.98 -0.78
C THR A 22 13.96 -29.40 0.63
N LEU A 23 12.95 -28.67 1.11
CA LEU A 23 12.96 -28.12 2.46
C LEU A 23 12.68 -29.25 3.47
N PRO A 24 13.46 -29.34 4.57
CA PRO A 24 13.21 -30.33 5.61
C PRO A 24 11.87 -30.04 6.29
N GLU A 25 11.10 -31.10 6.49
CA GLU A 25 9.83 -31.09 7.18
C GLU A 25 10.03 -30.57 8.61
N THR A 26 9.68 -29.30 8.81
CA THR A 26 9.92 -28.59 10.07
C THR A 26 8.72 -28.86 10.98
N GLN A 27 8.97 -29.53 12.11
CA GLN A 27 7.96 -29.77 13.14
C GLN A 27 7.28 -28.45 13.55
N PRO A 28 5.95 -28.47 13.80
CA PRO A 28 5.20 -27.27 14.12
C PRO A 28 5.79 -26.60 15.37
N PRO A 29 6.17 -25.31 15.30
CA PRO A 29 6.67 -24.60 16.46
C PRO A 29 5.58 -24.57 17.53
N GLN A 30 5.87 -25.17 18.69
CA GLN A 30 5.04 -24.95 19.88
C GLN A 30 5.09 -23.45 20.18
N LEU A 31 3.98 -22.76 19.90
CA LEU A 31 3.79 -21.36 20.20
C LEU A 31 4.04 -21.15 21.71
N PRO A 32 5.03 -20.35 22.13
CA PRO A 32 5.14 -19.96 23.52
C PRO A 32 3.90 -19.13 23.86
N SER A 33 2.98 -19.73 24.62
CA SER A 33 1.75 -19.11 25.11
C SER A 33 1.98 -18.08 26.21
N SER A 34 3.24 -17.68 26.44
CA SER A 34 3.64 -16.63 27.36
C SER A 34 3.34 -15.24 26.78
N THR A 35 2.06 -14.98 26.53
CA THR A 35 1.60 -13.61 26.75
C THR A 35 1.94 -13.30 28.21
N PRO A 36 2.77 -12.28 28.51
CA PRO A 36 2.97 -11.88 29.88
C PRO A 36 1.57 -11.51 30.39
N LYS A 37 1.05 -12.31 31.32
CA LYS A 37 -0.17 -12.02 32.08
C LYS A 37 0.11 -10.69 32.76
N ARG A 38 -0.23 -9.60 32.07
CA ARG A 38 -0.12 -8.25 32.58
C ARG A 38 -1.07 -8.24 33.75
N SER A 39 -0.51 -8.40 34.94
CA SER A 39 -1.24 -8.43 36.19
C SER A 39 -2.25 -7.30 36.15
N GLU A 40 -3.51 -7.63 36.41
CA GLU A 40 -4.61 -6.67 36.49
C GLU A 40 -4.38 -5.76 37.71
N GLN A 41 -3.33 -4.96 37.67
CA GLN A 41 -3.19 -3.86 38.59
C GLN A 41 -4.33 -2.91 38.27
N LYS A 42 -5.29 -2.83 39.20
CA LYS A 42 -6.39 -1.86 39.19
C LYS A 42 -5.80 -0.45 39.22
N LYS A 43 -5.39 0.04 38.05
CA LYS A 43 -4.89 1.40 37.89
C LYS A 43 -6.07 2.34 38.12
N ARG A 44 -6.03 3.10 39.22
CA ARG A 44 -6.96 4.22 39.46
C ARG A 44 -6.93 5.13 38.23
N GLY A 45 -8.09 5.39 37.61
CA GLY A 45 -8.21 6.22 36.42
C GLY A 45 -9.36 5.83 35.47
N ARG A 46 -9.50 6.59 34.38
CA ARG A 46 -10.52 6.35 33.34
C ARG A 46 -10.40 4.91 32.80
N PRO A 47 -11.51 4.14 32.72
CA PRO A 47 -11.50 2.80 32.15
C PRO A 47 -10.85 2.79 30.77
N ARG A 48 -9.93 1.84 30.55
CA ARG A 48 -9.32 1.67 29.23
C ARG A 48 -10.38 1.16 28.27
N ARG A 49 -10.50 1.81 27.12
CA ARG A 49 -11.35 1.33 26.03
C ARG A 49 -10.79 -0.01 25.52
N LEU A 50 -11.69 -0.94 25.21
CA LEU A 50 -11.36 -2.17 24.48
C LEU A 50 -10.67 -1.81 23.16
N PHE A 51 -9.73 -2.66 22.73
CA PHE A 51 -8.94 -2.42 21.53
C PHE A 51 -9.82 -2.15 20.30
N GLU A 52 -10.88 -2.94 20.11
CA GLU A 52 -11.85 -2.80 19.02
C GLU A 52 -12.50 -1.41 18.97
N LYS A 53 -12.82 -0.84 20.14
CA LYS A 53 -13.48 0.46 20.31
C LYS A 53 -12.50 1.66 20.34
N SER A 54 -11.20 1.40 20.21
CA SER A 54 -10.18 2.47 20.19
C SER A 54 -10.05 3.12 18.81
N SER A 55 -9.59 4.38 18.77
CA SER A 55 -9.35 5.09 17.51
C SER A 55 -8.21 4.45 16.71
N GLN A 56 -8.22 4.61 15.39
CA GLN A 56 -7.21 4.01 14.51
C GLN A 56 -5.78 4.41 14.89
N ARG A 57 -5.56 5.68 15.26
CA ARG A 57 -4.27 6.18 15.76
C ARG A 57 -3.82 5.43 17.03
N SER A 58 -4.75 5.13 17.93
CA SER A 58 -4.45 4.38 19.17
C SER A 58 -4.14 2.91 18.89
N LYS A 59 -4.88 2.29 17.97
CA LYS A 59 -4.61 0.91 17.50
C LYS A 59 -3.21 0.81 16.91
N GLN A 60 -2.85 1.73 16.01
CA GLN A 60 -1.52 1.78 15.41
C GLN A 60 -0.41 1.93 16.46
N ARG A 61 -0.58 2.82 17.44
CA ARG A 61 0.39 2.98 18.54
C ARG A 61 0.56 1.70 19.36
N HIS A 62 -0.51 0.92 19.53
CA HIS A 62 -0.46 -0.35 20.25
C HIS A 62 0.23 -1.45 19.43
N VAL A 63 -0.04 -1.50 18.12
CA VAL A 63 0.48 -2.54 17.22
C VAL A 63 1.95 -2.30 16.85
N LYS A 64 2.37 -1.04 16.71
CA LYS A 64 3.74 -0.66 16.32
C LYS A 64 4.86 -1.36 17.12
N PRO A 65 4.85 -1.39 18.47
CA PRO A 65 5.88 -2.08 19.24
C PRO A 65 5.88 -3.60 19.05
N ILE A 66 4.71 -4.20 18.83
CA ILE A 66 4.57 -5.64 18.58
C ILE A 66 5.20 -5.98 17.23
N VAL A 67 4.90 -5.18 16.20
CA VAL A 67 5.44 -5.35 14.85
C VAL A 67 6.95 -5.16 14.83
N SER A 68 7.50 -4.19 15.57
CA SER A 68 8.95 -3.98 15.63
C SER A 68 9.73 -5.11 16.30
N GLY A 69 9.09 -5.92 17.16
CA GLY A 69 9.72 -7.05 17.84
C GLY A 69 9.63 -8.38 17.07
N LEU A 70 8.92 -8.43 15.95
CA LEU A 70 8.69 -9.65 15.18
C LEU A 70 9.52 -9.64 13.89
N SER A 71 10.02 -10.82 13.50
CA SER A 71 10.65 -10.97 12.18
C SER A 71 9.61 -10.82 11.08
N SER A 72 10.06 -10.33 9.92
CA SER A 72 9.22 -10.20 8.72
C SER A 72 8.55 -11.52 8.36
N GLU A 73 9.28 -12.64 8.43
CA GLU A 73 8.77 -13.99 8.20
C GLU A 73 7.57 -14.34 9.07
N LYS A 74 7.63 -14.04 10.38
CA LYS A 74 6.52 -14.31 11.31
C LYS A 74 5.29 -13.46 10.97
N LEU A 75 5.50 -12.21 10.56
CA LEU A 75 4.40 -11.32 10.12
C LEU A 75 3.73 -11.86 8.86
N PHE A 76 4.51 -12.40 7.92
CA PHE A 76 3.99 -12.99 6.70
C PHE A 76 3.18 -14.25 6.95
N LEU A 77 3.68 -15.16 7.79
CA LEU A 77 2.96 -16.38 8.18
C LEU A 77 1.63 -16.04 8.89
N ALA A 78 1.64 -15.01 9.75
CA ALA A 78 0.44 -14.51 10.39
C ALA A 78 -0.56 -13.93 9.37
N ALA A 79 -0.08 -13.17 8.39
CA ALA A 79 -0.91 -12.62 7.32
C ALA A 79 -1.52 -13.74 6.44
N GLU A 80 -0.70 -14.72 6.02
CA GLU A 80 -1.13 -15.87 5.22
C GLU A 80 -2.22 -16.67 5.94
N SER A 81 -1.97 -17.06 7.19
CA SER A 81 -2.94 -17.82 7.99
C SER A 81 -4.25 -17.06 8.20
N THR A 82 -4.20 -15.74 8.37
CA THR A 82 -5.41 -14.90 8.48
C THR A 82 -6.20 -14.89 7.17
N LEU A 83 -5.52 -14.76 6.03
CA LEU A 83 -6.15 -14.80 4.71
C LEU A 83 -6.80 -16.16 4.43
N LEU A 84 -6.11 -17.26 4.76
CA LEU A 84 -6.65 -18.61 4.62
C LEU A 84 -7.89 -18.83 5.49
N LYS A 85 -7.85 -18.41 6.76
CA LYS A 85 -9.01 -18.49 7.66
C LYS A 85 -10.20 -17.67 7.15
N SER A 86 -9.95 -16.56 6.46
CA SER A 86 -10.99 -15.75 5.83
C SER A 86 -11.47 -16.28 4.47
N GLY A 87 -10.94 -17.41 3.99
CA GLY A 87 -11.30 -18.01 2.69
C GLY A 87 -10.62 -17.37 1.47
N LYS A 88 -9.70 -16.41 1.66
CA LYS A 88 -9.04 -15.65 0.57
C LYS A 88 -7.80 -16.37 0.05
N ARG A 89 -8.01 -17.57 -0.54
CA ARG A 89 -6.92 -18.47 -0.98
C ARG A 89 -6.02 -17.87 -2.06
N THR A 90 -6.58 -17.17 -3.04
CA THR A 90 -5.82 -16.53 -4.12
C THR A 90 -4.89 -15.44 -3.59
N THR A 91 -5.37 -14.57 -2.69
CA THR A 91 -4.55 -13.54 -2.05
C THR A 91 -3.42 -14.16 -1.22
N ALA A 92 -3.71 -15.22 -0.47
CA ALA A 92 -2.69 -15.94 0.30
C ALA A 92 -1.59 -16.52 -0.60
N GLN A 93 -1.95 -17.10 -1.75
CA GLN A 93 -0.99 -17.59 -2.75
C GLN A 93 -0.12 -16.45 -3.32
N VAL A 94 -0.72 -15.29 -3.64
CA VAL A 94 0.04 -14.13 -4.12
C VAL A 94 1.05 -13.66 -3.07
N VAL A 95 0.65 -13.60 -1.79
CA VAL A 95 1.56 -13.25 -0.69
C VAL A 95 2.69 -14.28 -0.56
N LYS A 96 2.38 -15.57 -0.63
CA LYS A 96 3.36 -16.65 -0.57
C LYS A 96 4.37 -16.58 -1.73
N LEU A 97 3.88 -16.41 -2.95
CA LEU A 97 4.73 -16.26 -4.14
C LEU A 97 5.59 -15.00 -4.05
N ALA A 98 5.04 -13.90 -3.55
CA ALA A 98 5.76 -12.65 -3.33
C ALA A 98 6.94 -12.81 -2.37
N ILE A 99 6.80 -13.64 -1.33
CA ILE A 99 7.87 -13.92 -0.37
C ILE A 99 8.91 -14.87 -0.98
N GLN A 100 8.47 -15.92 -1.68
CA GLN A 100 9.35 -16.90 -2.32
C GLN A 100 10.15 -16.31 -3.47
N SER A 101 9.58 -15.35 -4.19
CA SER A 101 10.32 -14.50 -5.11
C SER A 101 11.17 -13.54 -4.29
N SER A 102 12.32 -13.99 -3.79
CA SER A 102 13.35 -13.19 -3.09
C SER A 102 13.88 -11.97 -3.87
N LYS A 103 13.32 -11.70 -5.06
CA LYS A 103 13.50 -10.45 -5.79
C LYS A 103 12.65 -9.37 -5.11
N GLU A 104 13.36 -8.39 -4.55
CA GLU A 104 12.82 -7.13 -4.05
C GLU A 104 11.59 -6.66 -4.85
N ILE A 105 10.39 -6.80 -4.27
CA ILE A 105 9.16 -6.34 -4.91
C ILE A 105 9.14 -4.82 -4.82
N LYS A 106 9.52 -4.18 -5.92
CA LYS A 106 9.42 -2.73 -6.06
C LYS A 106 7.97 -2.36 -6.37
N CYS A 107 7.21 -2.07 -5.33
CA CYS A 107 5.88 -1.47 -5.48
C CYS A 107 6.03 -0.03 -5.99
N LYS A 108 5.73 0.21 -7.27
CA LYS A 108 5.55 1.56 -7.81
C LYS A 108 4.14 2.03 -7.47
N HIS A 109 4.00 2.73 -6.35
CA HIS A 109 2.73 3.36 -5.98
C HIS A 109 2.56 4.67 -6.76
N ILE A 110 1.67 4.68 -7.76
CA ILE A 110 1.28 5.89 -8.48
C ILE A 110 0.03 6.44 -7.80
N SER A 111 0.20 7.49 -6.98
CA SER A 111 -0.93 8.17 -6.37
C SER A 111 -1.59 9.08 -7.41
N ILE A 112 -2.81 8.74 -7.83
CA ILE A 112 -3.61 9.61 -8.69
C ILE A 112 -4.56 10.40 -7.80
N CYS A 113 -4.37 11.70 -7.71
CA CYS A 113 -5.28 12.57 -6.97
C CYS A 113 -6.38 13.05 -7.93
N THR A 114 -7.54 12.40 -7.87
CA THR A 114 -8.68 12.71 -8.76
C THR A 114 -9.63 13.76 -8.18
N ILE A 115 -9.50 14.09 -6.89
CA ILE A 115 -10.43 14.96 -6.15
C ILE A 115 -9.66 16.12 -5.52
N LEU A 116 -9.07 16.98 -6.36
CA LEU A 116 -8.55 18.26 -5.92
C LEU A 116 -9.52 19.36 -6.34
N ASN A 117 -9.88 20.22 -5.39
CA ASN A 117 -10.62 21.43 -5.69
C ASN A 117 -9.75 22.33 -6.60
N GLY A 118 -10.34 22.97 -7.62
CA GLY A 118 -9.62 23.86 -8.54
C GLY A 118 -8.79 24.94 -7.83
N LYS A 119 -9.27 25.45 -6.68
CA LYS A 119 -8.48 26.38 -5.85
C LYS A 119 -7.20 25.75 -5.30
N ILE A 120 -7.28 24.51 -4.82
CA ILE A 120 -6.12 23.76 -4.31
C ILE A 120 -5.16 23.46 -5.46
N VAL A 121 -5.66 23.09 -6.64
CA VAL A 121 -4.82 22.88 -7.82
C VAL A 121 -4.03 24.14 -8.15
N ASN A 122 -4.68 25.31 -8.21
CA ASN A 122 -4.00 26.57 -8.54
C ASN A 122 -2.89 26.95 -7.54
N ILE A 123 -3.14 26.74 -6.25
CA ILE A 123 -2.11 26.94 -5.22
C ILE A 123 -0.93 25.99 -5.44
N LEU A 124 -1.20 24.71 -5.71
CA LEU A 124 -0.16 23.70 -5.92
C LEU A 124 0.65 23.92 -7.20
N THR A 125 0.02 24.43 -8.26
CA THR A 125 0.68 24.71 -9.54
C THR A 125 1.27 26.12 -9.62
N ALA A 126 1.20 26.90 -8.54
CA ALA A 126 1.61 28.30 -8.50
C ALA A 126 0.97 29.16 -9.61
N THR A 127 -0.22 28.78 -10.08
CA THR A 127 -0.97 29.59 -11.05
C THR A 127 -1.77 30.64 -10.31
N SER A 128 -1.47 31.92 -10.58
CA SER A 128 -2.11 33.07 -9.96
C SER A 128 -3.53 33.34 -10.46
N SER A 129 -3.96 32.71 -11.56
CA SER A 129 -5.25 32.98 -12.21
C SER A 129 -6.20 31.80 -12.13
N SER A 130 -7.42 32.04 -11.64
CA SER A 130 -8.57 31.13 -11.68
C SER A 130 -9.23 31.04 -13.06
N GLN A 131 -8.73 31.75 -14.07
CA GLN A 131 -9.37 31.87 -15.38
C GLN A 131 -8.75 31.01 -16.47
N ALA A 132 -7.70 30.22 -16.22
CA ALA A 132 -7.16 29.31 -17.23
C ALA A 132 -7.35 27.86 -16.78
N TYR A 133 -7.92 27.02 -17.64
CA TYR A 133 -8.08 25.61 -17.33
C TYR A 133 -6.73 24.90 -17.46
N ASN A 134 -6.12 24.52 -16.32
CA ASN A 134 -4.75 23.97 -16.27
C ASN A 134 -4.52 22.75 -17.17
N VAL A 135 -5.57 21.98 -17.50
CA VAL A 135 -5.46 20.78 -18.34
C VAL A 135 -5.27 21.12 -19.83
N TYR A 136 -5.94 22.17 -20.31
CA TYR A 136 -5.97 22.51 -21.74
C TYR A 136 -5.21 23.80 -22.06
N LYS A 137 -4.74 24.54 -21.04
CA LYS A 137 -4.22 25.91 -21.19
C LYS A 137 -5.16 26.84 -21.99
N ALA A 138 -6.44 26.50 -22.02
CA ALA A 138 -7.47 27.27 -22.69
C ALA A 138 -8.08 28.26 -21.70
N THR A 139 -8.22 29.49 -22.16
CA THR A 139 -8.97 30.53 -21.47
C THR A 139 -10.45 30.38 -21.83
N PRO A 140 -11.43 30.76 -20.99
CA PRO A 140 -12.84 30.78 -21.35
C PRO A 140 -13.13 31.54 -22.66
N LYS A 141 -12.30 32.53 -22.99
CA LYS A 141 -12.34 33.23 -24.28
C LYS A 141 -12.07 32.30 -25.46
N ASP A 142 -11.06 31.43 -25.35
CA ASP A 142 -10.70 30.47 -26.38
C ASP A 142 -11.77 29.38 -26.56
N LEU A 143 -12.52 29.07 -25.49
CA LEU A 143 -13.63 28.11 -25.55
C LEU A 143 -14.90 28.69 -26.19
N ASN A 144 -15.05 30.02 -26.19
CA ASN A 144 -16.23 30.71 -26.74
C ASN A 144 -16.08 31.13 -28.21
N ASP A 145 -14.89 30.98 -28.81
CA ASP A 145 -14.69 31.23 -30.24
C ASP A 145 -15.24 30.06 -31.08
N LEU A 146 -16.53 30.12 -31.41
CA LEU A 146 -17.22 29.12 -32.24
C LEU A 146 -16.59 28.94 -33.64
N GLU A 147 -15.87 29.94 -34.13
CA GLU A 147 -15.19 29.88 -35.44
C GLU A 147 -13.99 28.93 -35.44
N LYS A 148 -13.32 28.75 -34.29
CA LYS A 148 -12.15 27.86 -34.15
C LYS A 148 -12.54 26.39 -33.92
N GLN A 149 -13.84 26.08 -33.81
CA GLN A 149 -14.34 24.73 -33.55
C GLN A 149 -14.81 23.99 -34.83
N LYS A 150 -14.59 24.57 -36.02
CA LYS A 150 -15.09 24.03 -37.30
C LYS A 150 -14.11 23.11 -38.05
N ASP A 151 -13.02 22.67 -37.41
CA ASP A 151 -12.01 21.77 -38.00
C ASP A 151 -12.31 20.28 -37.72
#